data_AF-A0A1M5T485-F1
#
_entry.id   AF-A0A1M5T485-F1
#
_cell.length_a   1.000
_cell.length_b   1.000
_cell.length_c   1.000
_cell.angle_alpha   90.00
_cell.angle_beta   90.00
_cell.angle_gamma   90.00
#
_symmetry.space_group_name_H-M   'P 1'
#
loop_
_entity.id
_entity.type
_entity.pdbx_description
1 polymer ?
#
loop_
_entity_poly.entity_id
_entity_poly.type
_entity_poly.pdbx_seq_one_letter_code
_entity_poly.pdbx_strand_id
1 'polypeptide(L)' 'MILDEPISALDYNSILKLKSILKEEKKDKIILMITHNEEIEDIVDEFITLGKYKSLSF' A
#
# COMPACT_ATOMS: atom_id res chain seq x y z
N MET A 1 -6.96 -7.92 -4.69
CA MET A 1 -7.25 -6.49 -4.98
C MET A 1 -5.93 -5.79 -5.28
N ILE A 2 -5.89 -4.88 -6.24
CA ILE A 2 -4.70 -4.08 -6.54
C ILE A 2 -5.08 -2.61 -6.36
N LEU A 3 -4.28 -1.88 -5.58
CA LEU A 3 -4.51 -0.48 -5.26
C LEU A 3 -3.26 0.32 -5.64
N ASP A 4 -3.45 1.35 -6.46
CA ASP A 4 -2.39 2.26 -6.91
C ASP A 4 -2.61 3.63 -6.26
N GLU A 5 -1.69 4.04 -5.39
CA GLU A 5 -1.72 5.28 -4.61
C GLU A 5 -3.06 5.59 -3.90
N PRO A 6 -3.66 4.65 -3.15
CA PRO A 6 -5.04 4.76 -2.66
C PRO A 6 -5.25 5.83 -1.57
N ILE A 7 -4.18 6.42 -1.03
CA ILE A 7 -4.25 7.40 0.07
C ILE A 7 -3.84 8.82 -0.32
N SER A 8 -3.43 9.05 -1.57
CA SER A 8 -2.85 10.33 -2.02
C SER A 8 -3.74 11.56 -1.84
N ALA A 9 -5.07 11.40 -1.83
CA ALA A 9 -6.05 12.48 -1.69
C ALA A 9 -6.97 12.32 -0.47
N LEU A 10 -6.67 11.39 0.44
CA LEU A 10 -7.48 11.13 1.63
C LEU A 10 -7.01 11.98 2.80
N ASP A 11 -7.97 12.51 3.58
CA ASP A 11 -7.67 13.08 4.89
C ASP A 11 -7.39 11.97 5.91
N TYR A 12 -6.79 12.35 7.05
CA TYR A 12 -6.40 11.42 8.11
C TYR A 12 -7.54 10.50 8.58
N ASN A 13 -8.77 11.00 8.74
CA ASN A 13 -9.88 10.16 9.19
C ASN A 13 -10.30 9.15 8.11
N SER A 14 -10.26 9.57 6.85
CA SER A 14 -10.49 8.70 5.70
C SER A 14 -9.44 7.59 5.61
N ILE A 15 -8.18 7.89 5.91
CA ILE A 15 -7.09 6.90 5.97
C ILE A 15 -7.34 5.88 7.09
N LEU A 16 -7.72 6.32 8.30
CA LEU A 16 -8.06 5.41 9.39
C LEU A 16 -9.22 4.46 9.02
N LYS A 17 -10.25 4.98 8.33
CA LYS A 17 -11.36 4.16 7.86
C LYS A 17 -10.92 3.16 6.81
N LEU A 18 -10.10 3.58 5.84
CA LEU A 18 -9.52 2.70 4.84
C LEU A 18 -8.72 1.57 5.50
N LYS A 19 -7.87 1.90 6.49
CA LYS A 19 -7.11 0.89 7.24
C LYS A 19 -7.99 -0.16 7.87
N SER A 20 -9.10 0.24 8.48
CA SER A 20 -10.07 -0.69 9.07
C SER A 20 -10.67 -1.63 8.01
N ILE A 21 -11.02 -1.11 6.84
CA ILE A 21 -11.58 -1.91 5.74
C ILE A 21 -10.54 -2.91 5.23
N LEU A 22 -9.30 -2.45 4.99
CA LEU A 22 -8.22 -3.30 4.49
C LEU A 22 -7.83 -4.41 5.48
N LYS A 23 -7.84 -4.12 6.79
CA LYS A 23 -7.60 -5.12 7.84
C LYS A 23 -8.64 -6.25 7.83
N GLU A 24 -9.88 -5.96 7.48
CA GLU A 24 -10.92 -6.99 7.34
C GLU A 24 -10.80 -7.72 6.00
N GLU A 25 -10.66 -7.00 4.89
CA GLU A 25 -10.57 -7.60 3.55
C GLU A 25 -9.35 -8.52 3.38
N LYS A 26 -8.22 -8.18 4.02
CA LYS A 26 -6.98 -8.98 3.89
C LYS A 26 -7.06 -10.36 4.54
N LYS A 27 -8.08 -10.63 5.38
CA LYS A 27 -8.29 -11.94 6.00
C LYS A 27 -8.64 -13.01 4.97
N ASP A 28 -9.37 -12.62 3.92
CA ASP A 28 -9.91 -13.55 2.92
C ASP A 28 -9.32 -13.35 1.52
N LYS A 29 -8.53 -12.28 1.31
CA LYS A 29 -8.02 -11.89 -0.02
C LYS A 29 -6.61 -11.33 0.07
N ILE A 30 -5.81 -11.58 -0.97
CA ILE A 30 -4.54 -10.88 -1.17
C ILE A 30 -4.81 -9.46 -1.68
N ILE A 31 -4.20 -8.48 -1.03
CA ILE A 31 -4.23 -7.06 -1.41
C ILE A 31 -2.81 -6.65 -1.75
N LEU A 32 -2.58 -6.23 -2.99
CA LEU A 32 -1.33 -5.61 -3.42
C LEU A 32 -1.54 -4.11 -3.43
N MET A 33 -0.71 -3.38 -2.69
CA MET A 33 -0.74 -1.92 -2.67
C MET A 33 0.58 -1.35 -3.17
N ILE A 34 0.48 -0.37 -4.05
CA ILE A 34 1.60 0.41 -4.56
C ILE A 34 1.43 1.81 -3.98
N THR A 35 2.40 2.24 -3.18
CA THR A 35 2.42 3.60 -2.65
C THR A 35 3.84 4.03 -2.30
N HIS A 36 4.06 5.33 -2.24
CA HIS A 36 5.24 5.96 -1.65
C HIS A 36 4.99 6.51 -0.23
N ASN A 37 3.80 6.32 0.34
CA ASN A 37 3.41 6.90 1.63
C ASN A 37 3.40 5.85 2.75
N GLU A 38 4.13 6.15 3.83
CA GLU A 38 4.35 5.30 5.01
C GLU A 38 3.13 5.22 5.96
N GLU A 39 2.07 6.00 5.71
CA GLU A 39 0.93 6.07 6.62
C GLU A 39 0.20 4.74 6.80
N ILE A 40 0.31 3.79 5.87
CA ILE A 40 -0.35 2.48 5.93
C ILE A 40 0.50 1.39 6.58
N GLU A 41 1.74 1.69 6.99
CA GLU A 41 2.70 0.61 7.24
C GLU A 41 2.31 -0.29 8.41
N ASP A 42 1.58 0.25 9.39
CA ASP A 42 1.08 -0.46 10.56
C ASP A 42 0.08 -1.58 10.25
N ILE A 43 -0.45 -1.64 9.02
CA ILE A 43 -1.44 -2.64 8.62
C ILE A 43 -0.92 -3.65 7.60
N VAL A 44 0.29 -3.45 7.10
CA VAL A 44 0.90 -4.26 6.05
C VAL A 44 1.52 -5.52 6.65
N ASP A 45 1.26 -6.66 6.02
CA ASP A 45 1.87 -7.93 6.44
C ASP A 45 3.26 -8.12 5.86
N GLU A 46 3.51 -7.64 4.63
CA GLU A 46 4.78 -7.79 3.92
C GLU A 46 5.13 -6.54 3.10
N PHE A 47 6.39 -6.10 3.18
CA PHE A 47 6.92 -4.97 2.42
C PHE A 47 7.83 -5.41 1.27
N ILE A 48 7.57 -4.87 0.08
CA ILE A 48 8.43 -5.06 -1.09
C ILE A 48 8.95 -3.70 -1.55
N THR A 49 10.23 -3.42 -1.31
CA THR A 49 10.88 -2.22 -1.82
C THR A 49 11.32 -2.42 -3.26
N LEU A 50 10.80 -1.60 -4.17
CA LEU A 50 11.27 -1.57 -5.55
C LEU A 50 12.52 -0.69 -5.65
N GLY A 51 13.68 -1.32 -5.78
CA GLY A 51 14.95 -0.64 -6.03
C GLY A 51 15.04 -0.09 -7.45
N LYS A 52 16.00 0.83 -7.69
CA LYS A 52 16.30 1.30 -9.05
C LYS A 52 16.81 0.15 -9.91
N TYR A 53 16.18 -0.06 -11.06
CA TYR A 53 16.74 -0.88 -12.12
C TYR A 53 18.02 -0.18 -12.63
N LYS A 54 19.19 -0.80 -12.44
CA LYS A 54 20.41 -0.35 -13.13
C LYS A 54 20.20 -0.65 -14.61
N SER A 55 19.96 0.37 -15.44
CA SER A 55 20.09 0.20 -16.88
C SER A 55 21.55 -0.16 -17.15
N LEU A 56 21.81 -1.41 -17.55
CA LEU A 56 23.08 -1.77 -18.15
C LEU A 56 23.15 -1.03 -19.48
N SER A 57 23.91 0.07 -19.49
CA SER A 57 24.37 0.70 -20.72
C SER A 57 25.38 -0.26 -21.36
N PHE A 58 25.01 -0.86 -22.50
CA PHE A 58 25.94 -1.57 -23.38
C PHE A 58 26.53 -0.59 -24.39
#